data_AF-A0A0F9D2C0-F1
#
_entry.id   AF-A0A0F9D2C0-F1
#
_cell.length_a   1.000
_cell.length_b   1.000
_cell.length_c   1.000
_cell.angle_alpha   90.00
_cell.angle_beta   90.00
_cell.angle_gamma   90.00
#
_symmetry.space_group_name_H-M   'P 1'
#
loop_
_entity.id
_entity.type
_entity.pdbx_description
1 polymer ?
#
loop_
_entity_poly.entity_id
_entity_poly.type
_entity_poly.pdbx_seq_one_letter_code
_entity_poly.pdbx_strand_id
1 'polypeptide(L)'
;MEEKFGHVEVFTGQEKEPEGPRQMTAAPSTMATVEQARAIAETQSALVIARANPRDEYKAHLKIQKACKRQSLAEVAKYAYRRGGTLVQGESIKLIQVIAQCWGNMDFGFRELSRVGDKSEVEAYAWDLETNTRVKRTFQVRHYRDKKDGAVKIEGERDTYELIAGMAQR
;
A
#
# COMPACT_ATOMS: atom_id res chain seq x y z
N MET A 1 20.76 23.92 70.76
CA MET A 1 21.85 22.93 70.76
C MET A 1 21.89 22.35 69.36
N GLU A 2 22.89 22.74 68.59
CA GLU A 2 23.14 22.21 67.24
C GLU A 2 23.49 20.73 67.32
N GLU A 3 22.87 19.88 66.51
CA GLU A 3 23.49 18.62 66.09
C GLU A 3 23.35 18.48 64.58
N LYS A 4 24.47 18.76 63.90
CA LYS A 4 24.69 18.54 62.48
C LYS A 4 24.96 17.05 62.26
N PHE A 5 24.01 16.30 61.73
CA PHE A 5 24.30 15.01 61.11
C PHE A 5 24.50 15.21 59.62
N GLY A 6 25.78 15.21 59.23
CA GLY A 6 26.23 15.33 57.85
C GLY A 6 25.80 14.13 57.01
N HIS A 7 25.67 14.40 55.71
CA HIS A 7 25.44 13.42 54.66
C HIS A 7 26.49 12.30 54.75
N VAL A 8 26.05 11.07 55.05
CA VAL A 8 26.92 9.89 54.98
C VAL A 8 26.84 9.37 53.55
N GLU A 9 27.83 9.73 52.73
CA GLU A 9 28.02 9.12 51.42
C GLU A 9 28.55 7.70 51.62
N VAL A 10 27.69 6.71 51.36
CA VAL A 10 28.09 5.30 51.36
C VAL A 10 28.85 5.05 50.06
N PHE A 11 30.18 5.07 50.12
CA PHE A 11 31.06 4.71 49.00
C PHE A 11 31.00 3.20 48.75
N THR A 12 30.01 2.75 47.99
CA THR A 12 30.07 1.44 47.32
C THR A 12 31.08 1.56 46.19
N GLY A 13 32.28 0.98 46.34
CA GLY A 13 33.43 1.10 45.44
C GLY A 13 33.27 0.50 44.04
N GLN A 14 32.23 0.88 43.31
CA GLN A 14 32.11 0.68 41.88
C GLN A 14 32.30 2.04 41.19
N GLU A 15 33.25 2.12 40.27
CA GLU A 15 33.42 3.28 39.40
C GLU A 15 32.12 3.51 38.65
N LYS A 16 31.52 4.68 38.86
CA LYS A 16 30.34 5.11 38.12
C LYS A 16 30.78 5.39 36.70
N GLU A 17 30.50 4.46 35.78
CA GLU A 17 30.75 4.66 34.34
C GLU A 17 30.16 6.01 33.89
N PRO A 18 30.84 6.76 33.01
CA PRO A 18 30.32 8.03 32.55
C PRO A 18 28.99 7.76 31.83
N GLU A 19 27.89 8.37 32.31
CA GLU A 19 26.61 8.37 31.61
C GLU A 19 26.87 8.96 30.21
N GLY A 20 27.02 8.07 29.22
CA GLY A 20 27.06 8.45 27.81
C GLY A 20 25.83 9.28 27.47
N PRO A 21 25.90 10.17 26.48
CA PRO A 21 24.81 11.10 26.19
C PRO A 21 23.50 10.32 26.07
N ARG A 22 22.56 10.58 26.99
CA ARG A 22 21.21 10.00 26.94
C ARG A 22 20.67 10.30 25.56
N GLN A 23 20.57 9.27 24.74
CA GLN A 23 19.98 9.38 23.43
C GLN A 23 18.51 9.69 23.68
N MET A 24 18.16 10.96 23.55
CA MET A 24 16.77 11.41 23.57
C MET A 24 16.11 10.76 22.37
N THR A 25 15.48 9.60 22.57
CA THR A 25 14.51 9.08 21.63
C THR A 25 13.45 10.15 21.51
N ALA A 26 13.47 10.90 20.41
CA ALA A 26 12.50 11.94 20.14
C ALA A 26 11.11 11.33 20.32
N ALA A 27 10.34 11.86 21.29
CA ALA A 27 8.97 11.44 21.48
C ALA A 27 8.24 11.62 20.14
N PRO A 28 7.46 10.64 19.67
CA PRO A 28 6.72 10.78 18.42
C PRO A 28 5.91 12.07 18.51
N SER A 29 6.03 12.92 17.49
CA SER A 29 5.33 14.20 17.48
C SER A 29 3.83 13.96 17.69
N THR A 30 3.18 14.79 18.49
CA THR A 30 1.73 14.67 18.77
C THR A 30 0.89 14.60 17.49
N MET A 31 1.39 15.16 16.38
CA MET A 31 0.75 15.04 15.06
C MET A 31 0.88 13.62 14.48
N ALA A 32 2.04 12.98 14.60
CA ALA A 32 2.24 11.61 14.11
C ALA A 32 1.41 10.59 14.90
N THR A 33 1.23 10.80 16.21
CA THR A 33 0.39 9.92 17.04
C THR A 33 -1.10 10.04 16.70
N VAL A 34 -1.58 11.24 16.39
CA VAL A 34 -2.97 11.48 15.95
C VAL A 34 -3.26 10.79 14.61
N GLU A 35 -2.35 10.91 13.63
CA GLU A 35 -2.53 10.27 12.32
C GLU A 35 -2.52 8.74 12.41
N GLN A 36 -1.65 8.17 13.24
CA GLN A 36 -1.65 6.73 13.50
C GLN A 36 -2.95 6.26 14.15
N ALA A 37 -3.44 6.98 15.16
CA ALA A 37 -4.70 6.65 15.82
C ALA A 37 -5.88 6.71 14.85
N ARG A 38 -5.91 7.71 13.96
CA ARG A 38 -6.92 7.83 12.90
C ARG A 38 -6.87 6.66 11.94
N ALA A 39 -5.70 6.30 11.42
CA ALA A 39 -5.53 5.20 10.48
C ALA A 39 -5.99 3.85 11.08
N ILE A 40 -5.71 3.62 12.36
CA ILE A 40 -6.18 2.43 13.09
C ILE A 40 -7.70 2.46 13.21
N ALA A 41 -8.29 3.58 13.64
CA ALA A 41 -9.73 3.71 13.81
C ALA A 41 -10.50 3.52 12.49
N GLU A 42 -10.01 4.10 11.38
CA GLU A 42 -10.59 3.92 10.05
C GLU A 42 -10.54 2.45 9.61
N THR A 43 -9.39 1.80 9.79
CA THR A 43 -9.21 0.39 9.44
C THR A 43 -10.12 -0.53 10.25
N GLN A 44 -10.20 -0.31 11.56
CA GLN A 44 -11.08 -1.07 12.44
C GLN A 44 -12.55 -0.86 12.10
N SER A 45 -12.94 0.39 11.83
CA SER A 45 -14.32 0.73 11.44
C SER A 45 -14.70 0.02 10.14
N ALA A 46 -13.82 0.02 9.14
CA ALA A 46 -14.05 -0.65 7.87
C ALA A 46 -14.25 -2.18 8.04
N LEU A 47 -13.42 -2.82 8.87
CA LEU A 47 -13.53 -4.25 9.17
C LEU A 47 -14.82 -4.60 9.92
N VAL A 48 -15.20 -3.78 10.92
CA VAL A 48 -16.44 -3.99 11.68
C VAL A 48 -17.66 -3.82 10.79
N ILE A 49 -17.69 -2.78 9.95
CA ILE A 49 -18.81 -2.54 9.02
C ILE A 49 -18.92 -3.67 8.00
N ALA A 50 -17.80 -4.10 7.41
CA ALA A 50 -17.78 -5.19 6.43
C ALA A 50 -18.27 -6.51 7.04
N ARG A 51 -17.89 -6.80 8.29
CA ARG A 51 -18.31 -8.02 8.99
C ARG A 51 -19.76 -7.95 9.50
N ALA A 52 -20.26 -6.76 9.85
CA ALA A 52 -21.64 -6.54 10.26
C ALA A 52 -22.62 -6.58 9.07
N ASN A 53 -22.16 -6.15 7.88
CA ASN A 53 -22.94 -6.15 6.65
C ASN A 53 -22.27 -7.06 5.60
N PRO A 54 -22.34 -8.39 5.78
CA PRO A 54 -21.76 -9.32 4.82
C PRO A 54 -22.44 -9.17 3.46
N ARG A 55 -21.66 -9.34 2.39
CA ARG A 55 -22.14 -9.28 1.02
C ARG A 55 -23.07 -10.46 0.73
N ASP A 56 -23.99 -10.22 -0.18
CA ASP A 56 -24.78 -11.28 -0.79
C ASP A 56 -24.10 -11.66 -2.11
N GLU A 57 -23.40 -12.80 -2.12
CA GLU A 57 -22.62 -13.27 -3.26
C GLU A 57 -23.46 -13.43 -4.53
N TYR A 58 -24.71 -13.88 -4.38
CA TYR A 58 -25.62 -14.05 -5.51
C TYR A 58 -26.01 -12.69 -6.10
N LYS A 59 -26.35 -11.71 -5.26
CA LYS A 59 -26.62 -10.34 -5.73
C LYS A 59 -25.38 -9.69 -6.33
N ALA A 60 -24.20 -9.91 -5.76
CA ALA A 60 -22.94 -9.40 -6.30
C ALA A 60 -22.68 -9.98 -7.70
N HIS A 61 -22.87 -11.30 -7.87
CA HIS A 61 -22.76 -11.97 -9.15
C HIS A 61 -23.73 -11.39 -10.20
N LEU A 62 -25.00 -11.19 -9.83
CA LEU A 62 -25.99 -10.57 -10.72
C LEU A 62 -25.62 -9.12 -11.10
N LYS A 63 -25.08 -8.34 -10.16
CA LYS A 63 -24.57 -6.98 -10.45
C LYS A 63 -23.41 -7.01 -11.44
N ILE A 64 -22.46 -7.93 -11.26
CA ILE A 64 -21.32 -8.13 -12.17
C ILE A 64 -21.83 -8.50 -13.57
N GLN A 65 -22.72 -9.49 -13.68
CA GLN A 65 -23.30 -9.87 -14.98
C GLN A 65 -24.01 -8.69 -15.65
N LYS A 66 -24.81 -7.93 -14.89
CA LYS A 66 -25.50 -6.76 -15.41
C LYS A 66 -24.52 -5.68 -15.89
N ALA A 67 -23.41 -5.48 -15.18
CA ALA A 67 -22.36 -4.56 -15.61
C ALA A 67 -21.70 -5.02 -16.92
N CYS A 68 -21.37 -6.30 -17.04
CA CYS A 68 -20.77 -6.89 -18.25
C CYS A 68 -21.69 -6.84 -19.48
N LYS A 69 -23.01 -6.76 -19.30
CA LYS A 69 -23.97 -6.57 -20.40
C LYS A 69 -23.99 -5.16 -20.98
N ARG A 70 -23.34 -4.17 -20.33
CA ARG A 70 -23.27 -2.80 -20.85
C ARG A 70 -22.24 -2.75 -21.98
N GLN A 71 -22.67 -2.30 -23.15
CA GLN A 71 -21.80 -2.16 -24.32
C GLN A 71 -20.54 -1.34 -24.01
N SER A 72 -20.69 -0.21 -23.31
CA SER A 72 -19.58 0.65 -22.91
C SER A 72 -18.50 -0.06 -22.07
N LEU A 73 -18.87 -1.06 -21.28
CA LEU A 73 -17.91 -1.87 -20.53
C LEU A 73 -17.30 -2.94 -21.42
N ALA A 74 -18.12 -3.62 -22.24
CA ALA A 74 -17.67 -4.68 -23.13
C ALA A 74 -16.58 -4.22 -24.11
N GLU A 75 -16.70 -3.00 -24.64
CA GLU A 75 -15.72 -2.38 -25.54
C GLU A 75 -14.33 -2.21 -24.91
N VAL A 76 -14.26 -1.98 -23.60
CA VAL A 76 -13.01 -1.76 -22.85
C VAL A 76 -12.64 -2.91 -21.92
N ALA A 77 -13.41 -4.01 -21.94
CA ALA A 77 -13.26 -5.12 -20.99
C ALA A 77 -12.06 -6.02 -21.29
N LYS A 78 -11.55 -5.98 -22.52
CA LYS A 78 -10.37 -6.73 -22.95
C LYS A 78 -9.35 -5.77 -23.54
N TYR A 79 -8.08 -6.01 -23.26
CA TYR A 79 -6.98 -5.35 -23.96
C TYR A 79 -6.42 -6.30 -25.03
N ALA A 80 -5.92 -5.72 -26.11
CA ALA A 80 -5.19 -6.45 -27.14
C ALA A 80 -4.05 -5.57 -27.67
N TYR A 81 -2.82 -6.08 -27.61
CA TYR A 81 -1.66 -5.41 -28.23
C TYR A 81 -0.72 -6.43 -28.85
N ARG A 82 0.04 -6.02 -29.87
CA ARG A 82 1.03 -6.89 -30.51
C ARG A 82 2.39 -6.75 -29.84
N ARG A 83 2.99 -7.87 -29.44
CA ARG A 83 4.36 -7.93 -28.93
C ARG A 83 5.13 -9.00 -29.70
N GLY A 84 6.21 -8.60 -30.40
CA GLY A 84 7.05 -9.54 -31.15
C GLY A 84 6.31 -10.34 -32.22
N GLY A 85 5.31 -9.74 -32.89
CA GLY A 85 4.49 -10.41 -33.91
C GLY A 85 3.32 -11.22 -33.35
N THR A 86 3.32 -11.56 -32.06
CA THR A 86 2.22 -12.27 -31.39
C THR A 86 1.20 -11.28 -30.86
N LEU A 87 -0.09 -11.61 -31.00
CA LEU A 87 -1.18 -10.86 -30.38
C LEU A 87 -1.31 -11.28 -28.91
N VAL A 88 -1.07 -10.36 -28.00
CA VAL A 88 -1.29 -10.56 -26.55
C VAL A 88 -2.66 -9.99 -26.22
N GLN A 89 -3.52 -10.82 -25.63
CA GLN A 89 -4.86 -10.44 -25.21
C GLN A 89 -5.07 -10.83 -23.75
N GLY A 90 -5.90 -10.07 -23.04
CA GLY A 90 -6.28 -10.37 -21.67
C GLY A 90 -7.42 -9.49 -21.18
N GLU A 91 -7.88 -9.77 -19.97
CA GLU A 91 -8.85 -8.96 -19.25
C GLU A 91 -8.26 -7.59 -18.92
N SER A 92 -9.05 -6.54 -19.12
CA SER A 92 -8.59 -5.20 -18.78
C SER A 92 -8.67 -4.92 -17.29
N ILE A 93 -7.78 -4.03 -16.82
CA ILE A 93 -7.83 -3.48 -15.46
C ILE A 93 -9.21 -2.86 -15.19
N LYS A 94 -9.85 -2.26 -16.22
CA LYS A 94 -11.16 -1.65 -16.09
C LYS A 94 -12.26 -2.67 -15.79
N LEU A 95 -12.21 -3.85 -16.40
CA LEU A 95 -13.14 -4.94 -16.09
C LEU A 95 -13.00 -5.36 -14.64
N ILE A 96 -11.77 -5.58 -14.17
CA ILE A 96 -11.50 -6.02 -12.79
C ILE A 96 -11.94 -4.95 -11.77
N GLN A 97 -11.71 -3.66 -12.05
CA GLN A 97 -12.20 -2.57 -11.19
C GLN A 97 -13.72 -2.57 -11.06
N VAL A 98 -14.46 -2.82 -12.15
CA VAL A 98 -15.92 -2.90 -12.11
C VAL A 98 -16.38 -4.14 -11.32
N ILE A 99 -15.69 -5.27 -11.49
CA ILE A 99 -15.96 -6.48 -10.70
C ILE A 99 -15.76 -6.19 -9.21
N ALA A 100 -14.63 -5.58 -8.83
CA ALA A 100 -14.33 -5.21 -7.46
C ALA A 100 -15.39 -4.27 -6.85
N GLN A 101 -15.82 -3.26 -7.61
CA GLN A 101 -16.89 -2.35 -7.19
C GLN A 101 -18.24 -3.07 -6.98
N CYS A 102 -18.58 -4.03 -7.84
CA CYS A 102 -19.82 -4.80 -7.69
C CYS A 102 -19.74 -5.83 -6.56
N TRP A 103 -18.54 -6.36 -6.29
CA TRP A 103 -18.27 -7.34 -5.24
C TRP A 103 -18.36 -6.73 -3.84
N GLY A 104 -17.95 -5.46 -3.69
CA GLY A 104 -18.03 -4.73 -2.43
C GLY A 104 -17.07 -5.27 -1.36
N ASN A 105 -17.13 -4.70 -0.15
CA ASN A 105 -16.38 -5.13 1.04
C ASN A 105 -14.89 -5.47 0.78
N MET A 106 -14.23 -4.73 -0.12
CA MET A 106 -12.85 -4.96 -0.51
C MET A 106 -12.14 -3.62 -0.69
N ASP A 107 -10.91 -3.55 -0.22
CA ASP A 107 -9.98 -2.46 -0.44
C ASP A 107 -8.84 -2.95 -1.34
N PHE A 108 -8.44 -2.16 -2.33
CA PHE A 108 -7.41 -2.57 -3.29
C PHE A 108 -6.73 -1.35 -3.89
N GLY A 109 -5.47 -1.53 -4.28
CA GLY A 109 -4.71 -0.48 -4.92
C GLY A 109 -3.22 -0.78 -4.94
N PHE A 110 -2.46 0.29 -5.13
CA PHE A 110 -1.01 0.23 -5.00
C PHE A 110 -0.51 1.54 -4.40
N ARG A 111 0.68 1.48 -3.81
CA ARG A 111 1.39 2.64 -3.29
C ARG A 111 2.87 2.53 -3.61
N GLU A 112 3.47 3.67 -3.93
CA GLU A 112 4.92 3.77 -4.05
C GLU A 112 5.50 3.91 -2.63
N LEU A 113 6.35 2.97 -2.23
CA LEU A 113 6.98 2.96 -0.90
C LEU A 113 8.20 3.87 -0.87
N SER A 114 9.00 3.82 -1.93
CA SER A 114 10.21 4.62 -2.05
C SER A 114 10.57 4.83 -3.53
N ARG A 115 11.24 5.95 -3.80
CA ARG A 115 11.84 6.24 -5.11
C ARG A 115 13.32 6.55 -4.91
N VAL A 116 14.19 5.77 -5.54
CA VAL A 116 15.63 5.94 -5.45
C VAL A 116 16.22 5.93 -6.86
N GLY A 117 16.74 7.07 -7.30
CA GLY A 117 17.35 7.22 -8.62
C GLY A 117 16.37 6.88 -9.75
N ASP A 118 16.67 5.82 -10.49
CA ASP A 118 15.92 5.34 -11.66
C ASP A 118 15.04 4.11 -11.35
N LYS A 119 14.73 3.89 -10.06
CA LYS A 119 13.89 2.78 -9.59
C LYS A 119 12.87 3.26 -8.56
N SER A 120 11.70 2.65 -8.60
CA SER A 120 10.64 2.81 -7.59
C SER A 120 10.31 1.47 -6.96
N GLU A 121 10.20 1.45 -5.64
CA GLU A 121 9.65 0.32 -4.91
C GLU A 121 8.15 0.52 -4.74
N VAL A 122 7.38 -0.45 -5.18
CA VAL A 122 5.92 -0.36 -5.28
C VAL A 122 5.30 -1.54 -4.56
N GLU A 123 4.29 -1.28 -3.74
CA GLU A 123 3.46 -2.30 -3.11
C GLU A 123 2.08 -2.27 -3.75
N ALA A 124 1.70 -3.36 -4.42
CA ALA A 124 0.33 -3.62 -4.85
C ALA A 124 -0.37 -4.48 -3.79
N TYR A 125 -1.63 -4.18 -3.49
CA TYR A 125 -2.40 -4.90 -2.48
C TYR A 125 -3.86 -5.06 -2.85
N ALA A 126 -4.45 -6.13 -2.31
CA ALA A 126 -5.89 -6.35 -2.29
C ALA A 126 -6.25 -6.94 -0.92
N TRP A 127 -7.29 -6.40 -0.29
CA TRP A 127 -7.76 -6.80 1.02
C TRP A 127 -9.27 -6.95 0.99
N ASP A 128 -9.72 -8.20 1.08
CA ASP A 128 -11.10 -8.48 1.38
C ASP A 128 -11.38 -8.22 2.86
N LEU A 129 -12.19 -7.19 3.15
CA LEU A 129 -12.49 -6.75 4.51
C LEU A 129 -13.44 -7.69 5.24
N GLU A 130 -14.24 -8.48 4.51
CA GLU A 130 -15.23 -9.38 5.10
C GLU A 130 -14.60 -10.71 5.54
N THR A 131 -13.84 -11.34 4.64
CA THR A 131 -13.12 -12.60 4.94
C THR A 131 -11.76 -12.37 5.59
N ASN A 132 -11.29 -11.11 5.61
CA ASN A 132 -9.95 -10.71 6.03
C ASN A 132 -8.82 -11.31 5.18
N THR A 133 -9.11 -11.77 3.95
CA THR A 133 -8.09 -12.26 3.02
C THR A 133 -7.29 -11.08 2.47
N ARG A 134 -5.99 -11.06 2.70
CA ARG A 134 -5.10 -9.97 2.27
C ARG A 134 -3.95 -10.49 1.43
N VAL A 135 -3.78 -9.92 0.25
CA VAL A 135 -2.65 -10.16 -0.64
C VAL A 135 -1.86 -8.87 -0.79
N LYS A 136 -0.54 -8.96 -0.65
CA LYS A 136 0.39 -7.88 -0.90
C LYS A 136 1.53 -8.38 -1.76
N ARG A 137 1.99 -7.55 -2.70
CA ARG A 137 3.15 -7.82 -3.54
C ARG A 137 4.00 -6.57 -3.62
N THR A 138 5.22 -6.67 -3.12
CA THR A 138 6.22 -5.61 -3.23
C THR A 138 7.21 -5.98 -4.32
N PHE A 139 7.46 -5.05 -5.23
CA PHE A 139 8.39 -5.24 -6.33
C PHE A 139 9.03 -3.91 -6.74
N GLN A 140 10.15 -3.99 -7.45
CA GLN A 140 10.88 -2.82 -7.93
C GLN A 140 10.61 -2.59 -9.41
N VAL A 141 10.25 -1.36 -9.75
CA VAL A 141 10.03 -0.89 -11.13
C VAL A 141 11.20 -0.02 -11.54
N ARG A 142 11.92 -0.44 -12.58
CA ARG A 142 12.97 0.37 -13.20
C ARG A 142 12.34 1.37 -14.18
N HIS A 143 12.74 2.64 -14.16
CA HIS A 143 12.20 3.72 -15.00
C HIS A 143 12.76 3.68 -16.44
N TYR A 144 12.62 2.52 -17.09
CA TYR A 144 13.09 2.30 -18.46
C TYR A 144 11.98 1.68 -19.28
N ARG A 145 11.91 2.09 -20.54
CA ARG A 145 11.04 1.49 -21.54
C ARG A 145 11.89 0.63 -22.47
N ASP A 146 11.63 -0.67 -22.48
CA ASP A 146 12.26 -1.59 -23.41
C ASP A 146 11.78 -1.28 -24.83
N LYS A 147 12.71 -0.95 -25.73
CA LYS A 147 12.48 -0.85 -27.17
C LYS A 147 13.29 -1.92 -27.89
N LYS A 148 12.96 -2.18 -29.16
CA LYS A 148 13.71 -3.15 -30.01
C LYS A 148 15.20 -2.82 -30.08
N ASP A 149 15.54 -1.52 -30.08
CA ASP A 149 16.91 -1.04 -30.24
C ASP A 149 17.63 -0.76 -28.91
N GLY A 150 17.04 -1.15 -27.78
CA GLY A 150 17.59 -0.97 -26.43
C GLY A 150 16.64 -0.30 -25.44
N ALA A 151 16.96 -0.40 -24.15
CA ALA A 151 16.18 0.21 -23.08
C ALA A 151 16.43 1.72 -23.03
N VAL A 152 15.36 2.52 -23.10
CA VAL A 152 15.44 3.99 -23.01
C VAL A 152 14.94 4.44 -21.64
N LYS A 153 15.73 5.28 -20.96
CA LYS A 153 15.35 5.86 -19.67
C LYS A 153 14.14 6.80 -19.85
N ILE A 154 13.21 6.73 -18.90
CA ILE A 154 12.07 7.63 -18.83
C ILE A 154 12.45 8.84 -17.96
N GLU A 155 12.33 10.04 -18.51
CA GLU A 155 12.66 11.28 -17.79
C GLU A 155 11.42 12.04 -17.30
N GLY A 156 10.27 11.86 -17.98
CA GLY A 156 9.03 12.52 -17.61
C GLY A 156 8.38 11.87 -16.38
N GLU A 157 8.03 12.68 -15.38
CA GLU A 157 7.37 12.19 -14.16
C GLU A 157 6.03 11.50 -14.46
N ARG A 158 5.26 12.06 -15.41
CA ARG A 158 4.00 11.47 -15.88
C ARG A 158 4.22 10.06 -16.46
N ASP A 159 5.20 9.91 -17.34
CA ASP A 159 5.48 8.64 -18.01
C ASP A 159 5.99 7.59 -17.00
N THR A 160 6.76 8.04 -15.99
CA THR A 160 7.20 7.20 -14.87
C THR A 160 6.01 6.73 -14.03
N TYR A 161 5.06 7.61 -13.72
CA TYR A 161 3.83 7.23 -13.02
C TYR A 161 2.99 6.24 -13.84
N GLU A 162 2.79 6.49 -15.13
CA GLU A 162 2.02 5.59 -16.01
C GLU A 162 2.68 4.21 -16.10
N LEU A 163 4.03 4.15 -16.15
CA LEU A 163 4.78 2.90 -16.10
C LEU A 163 4.54 2.15 -14.77
N ILE A 164 4.69 2.84 -13.65
CA ILE A 164 4.51 2.27 -12.31
C ILE A 164 3.08 1.77 -12.12
N ALA A 165 2.09 2.59 -12.45
CA ALA A 165 0.68 2.24 -12.37
C ALA A 165 0.37 1.02 -13.24
N GLY A 166 0.88 1.00 -14.48
CA GLY A 166 0.71 -0.13 -15.39
C GLY A 166 1.36 -1.42 -14.92
N MET A 167 2.47 -1.36 -14.18
CA MET A 167 3.11 -2.54 -13.60
C MET A 167 2.43 -3.00 -12.30
N ALA A 168 1.94 -2.08 -11.48
CA ALA A 168 1.28 -2.38 -10.21
C ALA A 168 -0.14 -2.91 -10.33
N GLN A 169 -0.79 -2.63 -11.45
CA GLN A 169 -2.14 -3.10 -11.75
C GLN A 169 -2.15 -4.39 -12.59
N ARG A 170 -0.97 -4.98 -12.88
CA ARG A 170 -0.83 -6.25 -13.61
C ARG A 170 -0.93 -7.48 -12.72
#